data_AF-A0AAD7F2Q2-F1
#
_entry.id   AF-A0AAD7F2Q2-F1
#
_cell.length_a   1.000
_cell.length_b   1.000
_cell.length_c   1.000
_cell.angle_alpha   90.00
_cell.angle_beta   90.00
_cell.angle_gamma   90.00
#
_symmetry.space_group_name_H-M   'P 1'
#
loop_
_entity.id
_entity.type
_entity.pdbx_description
1 polymer ?
#
loop_
_entity_poly.entity_id
_entity_poly.type
_entity_poly.pdbx_seq_one_letter_code
_entity_poly.pdbx_strand_id
1 'polypeptide(L)'
;MHSDARPYSIYFPSMSGQQPRRSPRKHKKPGTKKAAKQTEPALPTIKWGADDGALTWALIAQLEVKENRLVFFGKDRKDENTSGDSKIAVYKHIGSVILPDLFATSPNALAKRVKGKAER
;
A
#
# COMPACT_ATOMS: atom_id res chain seq x y z
N MET A 1 60.61 -46.44 7.56
CA MET A 1 61.07 -45.52 6.50
C MET A 1 59.84 -44.70 6.12
N HIS A 2 59.54 -43.51 6.65
CA HIS A 2 60.37 -42.41 7.17
C HIS A 2 61.34 -41.82 6.13
N SER A 3 61.41 -40.47 6.09
CA SER A 3 61.78 -39.58 4.96
C SER A 3 60.59 -39.35 4.00
N ASP A 4 60.22 -38.14 3.59
CA ASP A 4 60.65 -36.76 3.93
C ASP A 4 59.39 -35.82 3.84
N ALA A 5 59.38 -34.50 4.02
CA ALA A 5 60.43 -33.48 4.03
C ALA A 5 60.24 -32.41 5.13
N ARG A 6 61.01 -31.31 5.06
CA ARG A 6 61.09 -30.21 6.05
C ARG A 6 60.14 -29.04 5.72
N PRO A 7 59.59 -28.31 6.71
CA PRO A 7 58.95 -27.02 6.48
C PRO A 7 60.00 -25.93 6.25
N TYR A 8 60.06 -25.36 5.04
CA TYR A 8 60.92 -24.19 4.76
C TYR A 8 60.14 -22.88 4.93
N SER A 9 60.76 -21.95 5.65
CA SER A 9 60.24 -20.62 5.99
C SER A 9 60.11 -19.70 4.78
N ILE A 10 59.06 -18.87 4.75
CA ILE A 10 59.14 -17.52 4.17
C ILE A 10 58.49 -16.52 5.14
N TYR A 11 59.33 -15.65 5.71
CA TYR A 11 58.95 -14.45 6.45
C TYR A 11 58.70 -13.31 5.46
N PHE A 12 57.66 -12.49 5.66
CA PHE A 12 57.58 -11.16 5.04
C PHE A 12 57.17 -10.09 6.07
N PRO A 13 57.77 -8.89 6.06
CA PRO A 13 57.73 -7.99 7.21
C PRO A 13 56.61 -6.94 7.14
N SER A 14 56.35 -6.34 8.30
CA SER A 14 55.51 -5.15 8.49
C SER A 14 55.91 -3.97 7.58
N MET A 15 54.92 -3.32 6.96
CA MET A 15 54.99 -1.91 6.57
C MET A 15 53.60 -1.26 6.60
N SER A 16 53.52 -0.06 7.17
CA SER A 16 52.30 0.71 7.34
C SER A 16 51.74 1.23 6.01
N GLY A 17 50.49 0.89 5.69
CA GLY A 17 49.73 1.48 4.59
C GLY A 17 48.46 2.16 5.10
N GLN A 18 48.45 3.49 5.21
CA GLN A 18 47.21 4.24 5.43
C GLN A 18 46.25 3.98 4.26
N GLN A 19 45.04 3.51 4.55
CA GLN A 19 43.90 3.57 3.62
C GLN A 19 43.11 4.85 3.89
N PRO A 20 43.31 5.95 3.13
CA PRO A 20 42.50 7.13 3.30
C PRO A 20 41.12 6.94 2.65
N ARG A 21 40.08 7.35 3.40
CA ARG A 21 38.77 7.78 2.89
C ARG A 21 37.92 6.71 2.16
N ARG A 22 36.86 6.29 2.86
CA ARG A 22 35.48 6.45 2.36
C ARG A 22 34.55 6.68 3.54
N SER A 23 34.24 7.95 3.80
CA SER A 23 33.11 8.31 4.67
C SER A 23 31.84 7.63 4.12
N PRO A 24 30.89 7.20 4.98
CA PRO A 24 29.62 6.68 4.48
C PRO A 24 28.97 7.77 3.62
N ARG A 25 28.77 7.49 2.33
CA ARG A 25 27.95 8.32 1.46
C ARG A 25 26.58 8.38 2.11
N LYS A 26 26.24 9.53 2.71
CA LYS A 26 24.85 9.82 3.06
C LYS A 26 24.06 9.73 1.77
N HIS A 27 23.32 8.64 1.58
CA HIS A 27 22.21 8.64 0.65
C HIS A 27 21.17 9.62 1.19
N LYS A 28 21.39 10.91 0.91
CA LYS A 28 20.29 11.86 0.69
C LYS A 28 19.43 11.19 -0.36
N LYS A 29 18.38 10.49 0.07
CA LYS A 29 17.27 10.14 -0.81
C LYS A 29 16.92 11.46 -1.51
N PRO A 30 16.97 11.55 -2.84
CA PRO A 30 16.59 12.78 -3.51
C PRO A 30 15.18 13.08 -3.03
N GLY A 31 15.00 14.27 -2.44
CA GLY A 31 13.72 14.64 -1.88
C GLY A 31 12.71 14.52 -3.00
N THR A 32 11.80 13.55 -2.88
CA THR A 32 10.65 13.45 -3.78
C THR A 32 9.94 14.78 -3.66
N LYS A 33 10.12 15.64 -4.67
CA LYS A 33 9.31 16.85 -4.82
C LYS A 33 7.89 16.33 -4.71
N LYS A 34 7.17 16.68 -3.63
CA LYS A 34 5.74 16.36 -3.53
C LYS A 34 5.15 16.92 -4.81
N ALA A 35 4.72 16.03 -5.71
CA ALA A 35 4.01 16.44 -6.91
C ALA A 35 2.92 17.39 -6.44
N ALA A 36 2.86 18.59 -7.04
CA ALA A 36 1.93 19.62 -6.61
C ALA A 36 0.55 18.95 -6.48
N LYS A 37 0.01 18.97 -5.26
CA LYS A 37 -1.21 18.26 -4.93
C LYS A 37 -2.32 18.92 -5.73
N GLN A 38 -2.56 18.41 -6.94
CA GLN A 38 -3.65 18.86 -7.80
C GLN A 38 -4.88 18.89 -6.91
N THR A 39 -5.51 20.06 -6.83
CA THR A 39 -6.67 20.29 -5.98
C THR A 39 -7.82 19.50 -6.57
N GLU A 40 -7.87 18.23 -6.19
CA GLU A 40 -8.91 17.28 -6.53
C GLU A 40 -10.27 17.97 -6.32
N PRO A 41 -11.14 18.02 -7.35
CA PRO A 41 -12.35 18.85 -7.29
C PRO A 41 -13.13 18.50 -6.03
N ALA A 42 -13.49 19.54 -5.27
CA ALA A 42 -14.09 19.38 -3.95
C ALA A 42 -15.46 18.72 -4.09
N LEU A 43 -15.50 17.40 -3.89
CA LEU A 43 -16.77 16.65 -3.93
C LEU A 43 -17.75 17.26 -2.93
N PRO A 44 -19.03 17.43 -3.33
CA PRO A 44 -20.07 17.95 -2.45
C PRO A 44 -20.26 17.06 -1.22
N THR A 45 -20.83 17.63 -0.16
CA THR A 45 -21.13 16.89 1.07
C THR A 45 -22.20 15.84 0.82
N ILE A 46 -21.78 14.56 0.88
CA ILE A 46 -22.68 13.41 0.76
C ILE A 46 -23.59 13.33 1.99
N LYS A 47 -24.92 13.41 1.79
CA LYS A 47 -25.93 13.32 2.84
C LYS A 47 -26.24 11.86 3.18
N TRP A 48 -25.34 11.19 3.90
CA TRP A 48 -25.48 9.77 4.27
C TRP A 48 -26.73 9.38 5.07
N GLY A 49 -27.37 10.36 5.72
CA GLY A 49 -28.62 10.20 6.49
C GLY A 49 -29.84 10.86 5.85
N ALA A 50 -29.78 11.24 4.57
CA ALA A 50 -30.99 11.54 3.81
C ALA A 50 -31.77 10.24 3.54
N ASP A 51 -33.07 10.37 3.27
CA ASP A 51 -33.94 9.28 2.81
C ASP A 51 -33.84 8.03 3.71
N ASP A 52 -34.05 8.24 5.02
CA ASP A 52 -33.92 7.24 6.10
C ASP A 52 -32.60 6.45 6.11
N GLY A 53 -31.54 7.07 5.58
CA GLY A 53 -30.23 6.47 5.47
C GLY A 53 -30.06 5.52 4.28
N ALA A 54 -30.88 5.62 3.23
CA ALA A 54 -30.83 4.77 2.04
C ALA A 54 -29.41 4.60 1.47
N LEU A 55 -28.60 5.66 1.42
CA LEU A 55 -27.18 5.57 0.98
C LEU A 55 -26.29 4.76 1.94
N THR A 56 -26.58 4.77 3.24
CA THR A 56 -25.88 3.94 4.23
C THR A 56 -26.30 2.47 4.08
N TRP A 57 -27.57 2.18 3.84
CA TRP A 57 -28.05 0.82 3.55
C TRP A 57 -27.51 0.27 2.22
N ALA A 58 -27.47 1.09 1.16
CA ALA A 58 -26.83 0.75 -0.11
C ALA A 58 -25.34 0.44 0.05
N LEU A 59 -24.63 1.19 0.89
CA LEU A 59 -23.23 0.89 1.24
C LEU A 59 -23.11 -0.46 1.97
N ILE A 60 -23.96 -0.74 2.95
CA ILE A 60 -23.95 -2.03 3.68
C ILE A 60 -24.20 -3.20 2.72
N ALA A 61 -25.24 -3.12 1.89
CA ALA A 61 -25.55 -4.15 0.90
C ALA A 61 -24.37 -4.41 -0.05
N GLN A 62 -23.64 -3.36 -0.45
CA GLN A 62 -22.43 -3.49 -1.29
C GLN A 62 -21.22 -4.05 -0.54
N LEU A 63 -21.12 -3.91 0.80
CA LEU A 63 -20.09 -4.58 1.61
C LEU A 63 -20.38 -6.07 1.81
N GLU A 64 -21.65 -6.48 1.72
CA GLU A 64 -22.12 -7.86 1.86
C GLU A 64 -22.01 -8.67 0.56
N VAL A 65 -21.98 -8.02 -0.62
CA VAL A 65 -21.68 -8.64 -1.91
C VAL A 65 -20.42 -9.51 -1.80
N LYS A 66 -20.51 -10.78 -2.21
CA LYS A 66 -19.52 -11.82 -1.88
C LYS A 66 -18.09 -11.42 -2.25
N GLU A 67 -17.90 -10.86 -3.43
CA GLU A 67 -16.61 -10.43 -3.99
C GLU A 67 -15.97 -9.33 -3.12
N ASN A 68 -16.79 -8.37 -2.68
CA ASN A 68 -16.37 -7.26 -1.81
C ASN A 68 -16.14 -7.76 -0.37
N ARG A 69 -17.02 -8.62 0.12
CA ARG A 69 -16.98 -9.20 1.48
C ARG A 69 -15.67 -9.93 1.75
N LEU A 70 -15.19 -10.71 0.77
CA LEU A 70 -13.89 -11.41 0.84
C LEU A 70 -12.71 -10.44 1.04
N VAL A 71 -12.77 -9.23 0.47
CA VAL A 71 -11.72 -8.19 0.62
C VAL A 71 -11.78 -7.52 1.98
N PHE A 72 -12.97 -7.34 2.56
CA PHE A 72 -13.15 -6.63 3.83
C PHE A 72 -13.00 -7.50 5.06
N PHE A 73 -13.67 -8.66 5.07
CA PHE A 73 -13.84 -9.55 6.21
C PHE A 73 -13.03 -10.85 6.10
N GLY A 74 -12.47 -11.13 4.91
CA GLY A 74 -11.72 -12.36 4.65
C GLY A 74 -12.62 -13.51 4.18
N LYS A 75 -12.06 -14.72 4.18
CA LYS A 75 -12.70 -15.93 3.67
C LYS A 75 -13.58 -16.58 4.73
N ASP A 76 -14.75 -17.09 4.32
CA ASP A 76 -15.56 -17.95 5.20
C ASP A 76 -15.06 -19.40 5.17
N ARG A 77 -14.52 -19.85 4.03
CA ARG A 77 -14.00 -21.20 3.83
C ARG A 77 -12.50 -21.16 3.56
N LYS A 78 -11.77 -22.15 4.08
CA LYS A 78 -10.30 -22.23 3.98
C LYS A 78 -9.82 -22.31 2.51
N ASP A 79 -10.65 -22.93 1.69
CA ASP A 79 -10.50 -23.28 0.27
C ASP A 79 -11.05 -22.23 -0.71
N GLU A 80 -11.69 -21.14 -0.22
CA GLU A 80 -11.98 -20.00 -1.09
C GLU A 80 -10.70 -19.25 -1.49
N ASN A 81 -10.65 -18.72 -2.72
CA ASN A 81 -9.56 -17.84 -3.12
C ASN A 81 -9.76 -16.45 -2.53
N THR A 82 -8.67 -15.81 -2.08
CA THR A 82 -8.71 -14.39 -1.74
C THR A 82 -8.76 -13.60 -3.03
N SER A 83 -9.71 -12.69 -3.16
CA SER A 83 -9.67 -11.65 -4.20
C SER A 83 -8.36 -10.88 -4.10
N GLY A 84 -7.68 -10.70 -5.24
CA GLY A 84 -6.42 -9.94 -5.32
C GLY A 84 -6.60 -8.42 -5.16
N ASP A 85 -7.85 -7.97 -5.08
CA ASP A 85 -8.21 -6.56 -4.99
C ASP A 85 -7.86 -5.94 -3.64
N SER A 86 -7.36 -4.71 -3.70
CA SER A 86 -7.14 -3.89 -2.51
C SER A 86 -8.46 -3.31 -2.00
N LYS A 87 -8.60 -3.15 -0.68
CA LYS A 87 -9.77 -2.48 -0.05
C LYS A 87 -10.13 -1.13 -0.72
N ILE A 88 -9.13 -0.38 -1.18
CA ILE A 88 -9.35 0.91 -1.87
C ILE A 88 -9.85 0.77 -3.31
N ALA A 89 -9.53 -0.33 -4.01
CA ALA A 89 -10.14 -0.64 -5.31
C ALA A 89 -11.61 -1.02 -5.13
N VAL A 90 -11.95 -1.80 -4.10
CA VAL A 90 -13.35 -2.10 -3.77
C VAL A 90 -14.12 -0.84 -3.38
N TYR A 91 -13.59 0.03 -2.52
CA TYR A 91 -14.27 1.30 -2.20
C TYR A 91 -14.48 2.23 -3.42
N LYS A 92 -13.62 2.13 -4.46
CA LYS A 92 -13.87 2.80 -5.75
C LYS A 92 -15.05 2.15 -6.49
N HIS A 93 -15.06 0.82 -6.61
CA HIS A 93 -16.13 0.09 -7.26
C HIS A 93 -17.49 0.35 -6.58
N ILE A 94 -17.57 0.20 -5.26
CA ILE A 94 -18.77 0.55 -4.48
C ILE A 94 -19.19 2.00 -4.75
N GLY A 95 -18.26 2.94 -4.71
CA GLY A 95 -18.53 4.35 -5.03
C GLY A 95 -19.11 4.57 -6.44
N SER A 96 -18.65 3.83 -7.44
CA SER A 96 -19.19 3.89 -8.81
C SER A 96 -20.62 3.34 -8.92
N VAL A 97 -21.01 2.41 -8.05
CA VAL A 97 -22.35 1.81 -8.02
C VAL A 97 -23.34 2.71 -7.27
N ILE A 98 -22.98 3.21 -6.08
CA ILE A 98 -23.91 3.97 -5.22
C ILE A 98 -24.00 5.46 -5.55
N LEU A 99 -22.95 6.05 -6.13
CA LEU A 99 -22.84 7.49 -6.38
C LEU A 99 -22.12 7.77 -7.73
N PRO A 100 -22.66 7.28 -8.87
CA PRO A 100 -22.01 7.37 -10.19
C PRO A 100 -21.65 8.80 -10.60
N ASP A 101 -22.51 9.79 -10.31
CA ASP A 101 -22.28 11.20 -10.66
C ASP A 101 -21.04 11.79 -9.95
N LEU A 102 -20.86 11.43 -8.67
CA LEU A 102 -19.69 11.84 -7.89
C LEU A 102 -18.45 11.03 -8.28
N PHE A 103 -18.62 9.79 -8.72
CA PHE A 103 -17.54 8.96 -9.23
C PHE A 103 -16.98 9.53 -10.54
N ALA A 104 -17.84 9.98 -11.45
CA ALA A 104 -17.42 10.68 -12.68
C ALA A 104 -16.63 11.96 -12.39
N THR A 105 -16.95 12.65 -11.29
CA THR A 105 -16.24 13.88 -10.86
C THR A 105 -14.88 13.59 -10.23
N SER A 106 -14.80 12.68 -9.24
CA SER A 106 -13.50 12.18 -8.76
C SER A 106 -13.56 10.82 -8.06
N PRO A 107 -13.10 9.74 -8.72
CA PRO A 107 -13.08 8.39 -8.15
C PRO A 107 -12.26 8.26 -6.85
N ASN A 108 -11.13 8.99 -6.76
CA ASN A 108 -10.19 8.85 -5.64
C ASN A 108 -10.70 9.52 -4.36
N ALA A 109 -11.29 10.71 -4.46
CA ALA A 109 -11.92 11.40 -3.33
C ALA A 109 -13.18 10.65 -2.87
N LEU A 110 -14.00 10.15 -3.81
CA LEU A 110 -15.20 9.40 -3.45
C LEU A 110 -14.85 8.14 -2.67
N ALA A 111 -13.88 7.34 -3.14
CA ALA A 111 -13.42 6.15 -2.44
C ALA A 111 -12.88 6.46 -1.02
N LYS A 112 -12.22 7.60 -0.81
CA LYS A 112 -11.80 8.05 0.54
C LYS A 112 -13.01 8.41 1.42
N ARG A 113 -14.06 9.01 0.86
CA ARG A 113 -15.31 9.34 1.58
C ARG A 113 -16.09 8.09 1.95
N VAL A 114 -16.24 7.14 1.02
CA VAL A 114 -16.88 5.84 1.24
C VAL A 114 -16.12 5.06 2.33
N LYS A 115 -14.79 4.94 2.20
CA LYS A 115 -13.92 4.37 3.24
C LYS A 115 -14.14 5.00 4.61
N GLY A 116 -14.10 6.33 4.68
CA GLY A 116 -14.27 7.09 5.93
C GLY A 116 -15.68 7.03 6.53
N LYS A 117 -16.66 6.47 5.82
CA LYS A 117 -18.01 6.16 6.33
C LYS A 117 -18.16 4.67 6.70
N ALA A 118 -17.46 3.76 6.02
CA ALA A 118 -17.48 2.33 6.31
C ALA A 118 -16.64 1.95 7.55
N GLU A 119 -15.57 2.69 7.84
CA GLU A 119 -14.62 2.41 8.93
C GLU A 119 -14.82 3.31 10.17
N ARG A 120 -15.99 3.94 10.34
CA ARG A 120 -16.26 4.98 11.36
C ARG A 120 -17.67 4.90 11.96
#